data_AF-S2KAH0-F1
#
_entry.id   AF-S2KAH0-F1
#
_cell.length_a   1.000
_cell.length_b   1.000
_cell.length_c   1.000
_cell.angle_alpha   90.00
_cell.angle_beta   90.00
_cell.angle_gamma   90.00
#
_symmetry.space_group_name_H-M   'P 1'
#
loop_
_entity.id
_entity.type
_entity.pdbx_description
1 polymer ?
#
loop_
_entity_poly.entity_id
_entity_poly.type
_entity_poly.pdbx_seq_one_letter_code
_entity_poly.pdbx_strand_id
1 'polypeptide(L)'
;MLLDTLHHKKLLNEAWTIRRVDNKTYYIKYIFEENEYVILVTDLCLVWFEHGDYKRIQQNAKVQNIDIEAKREAVALLVRLKQLFLESISRCSIKKEVGKLKLHCKLTVSQIRNRINTLSWIFDCELLDQETTNDDALSGPQVIYDHFIQPSQAIVNHFTENMSDENQIKLKMARASASMYSTTSLSYMSELINDKNAATTNTTSAVTQMPLDGTESQSQNEEIHIMVSNVAQSN
;
A
#
# COMPACT_ATOMS: atom_id res chain seq x y z
N MET A 1 26.54 -13.85 -5.09
CA MET A 1 26.40 -12.51 -5.70
C MET A 1 26.02 -11.55 -4.59
N LEU A 2 26.54 -10.33 -4.58
CA LEU A 2 26.30 -9.35 -3.51
C LEU A 2 25.40 -8.22 -4.03
N LEU A 3 24.52 -7.72 -3.17
CA LEU A 3 23.79 -6.47 -3.42
C LEU A 3 24.68 -5.31 -2.98
N ASP A 4 25.19 -4.54 -3.92
CA ASP A 4 25.97 -3.35 -3.60
C ASP A 4 25.10 -2.17 -3.16
N THR A 5 25.73 -1.18 -2.54
CA THR A 5 25.07 0.03 -2.03
C THR A 5 24.41 0.88 -3.12
N LEU A 6 24.92 0.84 -4.37
CA LEU A 6 24.38 1.63 -5.48
C LEU A 6 23.02 1.07 -5.92
N HIS A 7 22.97 -0.22 -6.22
CA HIS A 7 21.73 -0.91 -6.60
C HIS A 7 20.71 -0.89 -5.47
N HIS A 8 21.15 -1.06 -4.23
CA HIS A 8 20.28 -0.94 -3.07
C HIS A 8 19.60 0.43 -3.00
N LYS A 9 20.36 1.52 -3.13
CA LYS A 9 19.81 2.90 -3.13
C LYS A 9 18.79 3.12 -4.24
N LYS A 10 19.05 2.61 -5.45
CA LYS A 10 18.08 2.69 -6.56
C LYS A 10 16.78 1.96 -6.19
N LEU A 11 16.88 0.77 -5.60
CA LEU A 11 15.72 -0.05 -5.22
C LEU A 11 14.90 0.55 -4.07
N LEU A 12 15.44 1.40 -3.20
CA LEU A 12 14.68 1.96 -2.07
C LEU A 12 13.38 2.64 -2.51
N ASN A 13 13.41 3.37 -3.63
CA ASN A 13 12.28 4.14 -4.13
C ASN A 13 11.29 3.32 -4.98
N GLU A 14 11.64 2.09 -5.36
CA GLU A 14 10.78 1.26 -6.20
C GLU A 14 9.62 0.67 -5.42
N ALA A 15 8.46 0.50 -6.06
CA ALA A 15 7.29 -0.11 -5.43
C ALA A 15 7.43 -1.64 -5.31
N TRP A 16 6.92 -2.19 -4.22
CA TRP A 16 6.86 -3.64 -4.04
C TRP A 16 5.73 -4.26 -4.87
N THR A 17 6.06 -5.23 -5.70
CA THR A 17 5.09 -6.13 -6.35
C THR A 17 4.87 -7.36 -5.49
N ILE A 18 3.62 -7.65 -5.14
CA ILE A 18 3.26 -8.77 -4.26
C ILE A 18 2.87 -9.99 -5.10
N ARG A 19 3.48 -11.14 -4.82
CA ARG A 19 3.19 -12.42 -5.47
C ARG A 19 2.87 -13.49 -4.46
N ARG A 20 1.70 -14.11 -4.61
CA ARG A 20 1.25 -15.23 -3.78
C ARG A 20 1.32 -16.51 -4.61
N VAL A 21 2.09 -17.49 -4.15
CA VAL A 21 2.29 -18.79 -4.79
C VAL A 21 2.35 -19.85 -3.70
N ASP A 22 1.53 -20.90 -3.80
CA ASP A 22 1.53 -22.05 -2.89
C ASP A 22 1.52 -21.66 -1.39
N ASN A 23 0.60 -20.76 -1.00
CA ASN A 23 0.46 -20.21 0.36
C ASN A 23 1.66 -19.39 0.87
N LYS A 24 2.63 -19.07 0.02
CA LYS A 24 3.74 -18.16 0.34
C LYS A 24 3.54 -16.81 -0.34
N THR A 25 3.96 -15.76 0.34
CA THR A 25 3.95 -14.40 -0.20
C THR A 25 5.39 -13.97 -0.45
N TYR A 26 5.63 -13.49 -1.66
CA TYR A 26 6.90 -12.90 -2.08
C TYR A 26 6.68 -11.44 -2.44
N TYR A 27 7.61 -10.60 -2.02
CA TYR A 27 7.68 -9.18 -2.34
C TYR A 27 8.83 -9.01 -3.32
N ILE A 28 8.54 -8.40 -4.46
CA ILE A 28 9.49 -8.27 -5.57
C ILE A 28 9.66 -6.79 -5.91
N LYS A 29 10.89 -6.31 -5.90
CA LYS A 29 11.31 -5.04 -6.53
C LYS A 29 12.17 -5.37 -7.74
N TYR A 30 12.12 -4.51 -8.75
CA TYR A 30 12.88 -4.70 -9.96
C TYR A 30 13.19 -3.36 -10.62
N ILE A 31 14.30 -3.31 -11.34
CA ILE A 31 14.73 -2.18 -12.17
C ILE A 31 15.20 -2.73 -13.50
N PHE A 32 14.83 -2.06 -14.59
CA PHE A 32 15.36 -2.33 -15.93
C PHE A 32 15.91 -1.03 -16.49
N GLU A 33 17.25 -0.94 -16.56
CA GLU A 33 17.97 0.17 -17.16
C GLU A 33 18.38 -0.18 -18.60
N GLU A 34 19.15 0.69 -19.25
CA GLU A 34 19.55 0.50 -20.65
C GLU A 34 20.40 -0.75 -20.86
N ASN A 35 21.28 -1.07 -19.92
CA ASN A 35 22.31 -2.11 -20.08
C ASN A 35 22.24 -3.22 -19.01
N GLU A 36 21.31 -3.12 -18.06
CA GLU A 36 21.22 -4.05 -16.95
C GLU A 36 19.79 -4.17 -16.41
N TYR A 37 19.53 -5.27 -15.71
CA TYR A 37 18.39 -5.38 -14.82
C TYR A 37 18.82 -5.72 -13.40
N VAL A 38 17.95 -5.39 -12.46
CA VAL A 38 18.08 -5.73 -11.05
C VAL A 38 16.77 -6.33 -10.58
N ILE A 39 16.81 -7.44 -9.86
CA ILE A 39 15.65 -8.05 -9.23
C ILE A 39 15.98 -8.35 -7.77
N LEU A 40 15.12 -7.90 -6.87
CA LEU A 40 15.20 -8.16 -5.44
C LEU A 40 13.90 -8.85 -5.02
N VAL A 41 14.02 -10.00 -4.37
CA VAL A 41 12.88 -10.79 -3.90
C VAL A 41 13.03 -11.08 -2.42
N THR A 42 11.96 -10.99 -1.65
CA THR A 42 11.96 -11.42 -0.26
C THR A 42 10.65 -12.08 0.13
N ASP A 43 10.72 -13.04 1.05
CA ASP A 43 9.56 -13.59 1.78
C ASP A 43 9.45 -13.00 3.20
N LEU A 44 10.10 -11.85 3.42
CA LEU A 44 10.30 -11.16 4.71
C LEU A 44 11.17 -11.91 5.72
N CYS A 45 11.65 -13.11 5.40
CA CYS A 45 12.61 -13.85 6.22
C CYS A 45 13.99 -13.88 5.55
N LEU A 46 14.00 -14.12 4.25
CA LEU A 46 15.19 -14.22 3.42
C LEU A 46 15.08 -13.24 2.25
N VAL A 47 16.24 -12.88 1.71
CA VAL A 47 16.35 -11.95 0.59
C VAL A 47 17.17 -12.61 -0.51
N TRP A 48 16.61 -12.65 -1.72
CA TRP A 48 17.26 -13.10 -2.93
C TRP A 48 17.46 -11.95 -3.89
N PHE A 49 18.57 -11.97 -4.59
CA PHE A 49 18.98 -10.88 -5.47
C PHE A 49 19.49 -11.42 -6.81
N GLU A 50 19.18 -10.71 -7.88
CA GLU A 50 19.82 -10.90 -9.18
C GLU A 50 20.21 -9.56 -9.81
N HIS A 51 21.46 -9.49 -10.27
CA HIS A 51 21.93 -8.44 -11.16
C HIS A 51 22.25 -9.06 -12.52
N GLY A 52 21.60 -8.53 -13.55
CA GLY A 52 21.75 -8.96 -14.93
C GLY A 52 22.45 -7.91 -15.76
N ASP A 53 23.78 -7.88 -15.74
CA ASP A 53 24.59 -7.08 -16.65
C ASP A 53 24.72 -7.75 -18.04
N TYR A 54 25.44 -7.12 -18.97
CA TYR A 54 25.70 -7.68 -20.30
C TYR A 54 26.21 -9.14 -20.26
N LYS A 55 27.18 -9.43 -19.40
CA LYS A 55 27.80 -10.77 -19.32
C LYS A 55 26.79 -11.79 -18.82
N ARG A 56 26.01 -11.43 -17.79
CA ARG A 56 25.00 -12.31 -17.21
C ARG A 56 23.83 -12.54 -18.16
N ILE A 57 23.36 -11.50 -18.85
CA ILE A 57 22.33 -11.60 -19.91
C ILE A 57 22.82 -12.55 -21.01
N GLN A 58 24.05 -12.37 -21.50
CA GLN A 58 24.65 -13.23 -22.53
C GLN A 58 24.75 -14.68 -22.05
N GLN A 59 25.17 -14.92 -20.81
CA GLN A 59 25.26 -16.25 -20.23
C GLN A 59 23.89 -16.92 -20.13
N ASN A 60 22.89 -16.21 -19.64
CA ASN A 60 21.53 -16.73 -19.49
C ASN A 60 20.84 -16.95 -20.85
N ALA A 61 21.14 -16.10 -21.84
CA ALA A 61 20.65 -16.23 -23.21
C ALA A 61 21.14 -17.52 -23.87
N LYS A 62 22.40 -17.91 -23.66
CA LYS A 62 22.95 -19.18 -24.17
C LYS A 62 22.19 -20.40 -23.67
N VAL A 63 21.73 -20.40 -22.40
CA VAL A 63 20.90 -21.48 -21.85
C VAL A 63 19.55 -21.58 -22.57
N GLN A 64 19.07 -20.49 -23.14
CA GLN A 64 17.83 -20.41 -23.93
C GLN A 64 18.07 -20.55 -25.45
N ASN A 65 19.28 -20.95 -25.89
CA ASN A 65 19.70 -21.01 -27.29
C ASN A 65 19.56 -19.68 -28.04
N ILE A 66 19.71 -18.55 -27.33
CA ILE A 66 19.79 -17.22 -27.92
C ILE A 66 21.27 -16.85 -27.95
N ASP A 67 21.82 -16.71 -29.15
CA ASP A 67 23.18 -16.21 -29.31
C ASP A 67 23.18 -14.68 -29.28
N ILE A 68 24.14 -14.12 -28.54
CA ILE A 68 24.32 -12.68 -28.39
C ILE A 68 25.80 -12.45 -28.60
N GLU A 69 26.15 -11.83 -29.72
CA GLU A 69 27.53 -11.54 -30.07
C GLU A 69 27.89 -10.10 -29.69
N ALA A 70 26.90 -9.20 -29.69
CA ALA A 70 27.10 -7.78 -29.48
C ALA A 70 26.26 -7.21 -28.31
N LYS A 71 26.80 -6.17 -27.65
CA LYS A 71 26.08 -5.41 -26.61
C LYS A 71 24.72 -4.88 -27.06
N ARG A 72 24.60 -4.43 -28.32
CA ARG A 72 23.34 -3.92 -28.87
C ARG A 72 22.23 -4.97 -28.89
N GLU A 73 22.59 -6.24 -29.11
CA GLU A 73 21.63 -7.36 -29.09
C GLU A 73 21.17 -7.67 -27.66
N ALA A 74 22.07 -7.58 -26.69
CA ALA A 74 21.71 -7.71 -25.27
C ALA A 74 20.75 -6.60 -24.83
N VAL A 75 20.98 -5.35 -25.26
CA VAL A 75 20.05 -4.23 -25.00
C VAL A 75 18.68 -4.51 -25.63
N ALA A 76 18.64 -4.96 -26.88
CA ALA A 76 17.38 -5.32 -27.54
C ALA A 76 16.66 -6.48 -26.83
N LEU A 77 17.41 -7.49 -26.36
CA LEU A 77 16.86 -8.56 -25.53
C LEU A 77 16.34 -8.03 -24.20
N LEU A 78 17.08 -7.15 -23.53
CA LEU A 78 16.70 -6.57 -22.25
C LEU A 78 15.36 -5.82 -22.33
N VAL A 79 15.12 -5.07 -23.41
CA VAL A 79 13.81 -4.43 -23.68
C VAL A 79 12.70 -5.48 -23.75
N ARG A 80 12.93 -6.62 -24.41
CA ARG A 80 11.95 -7.71 -24.49
C ARG A 80 11.79 -8.43 -23.16
N LEU A 81 12.85 -8.56 -22.37
CA LEU A 81 12.82 -9.14 -21.02
C LEU A 81 12.00 -8.26 -20.07
N LYS A 82 12.17 -6.93 -20.14
CA LYS A 82 11.33 -5.99 -19.39
C LYS A 82 9.86 -6.19 -19.70
N GLN A 83 9.51 -6.23 -20.98
CA GLN A 83 8.12 -6.45 -21.39
C GLN A 83 7.59 -7.81 -20.93
N LEU A 84 8.36 -8.87 -21.14
CA LEU A 84 8.02 -10.23 -20.68
C LEU A 84 7.80 -10.25 -19.17
N PHE A 85 8.69 -9.64 -18.40
CA PHE A 85 8.62 -9.60 -16.94
C PHE A 85 7.34 -8.89 -16.49
N LEU A 86 7.09 -7.68 -17.00
CA LEU A 86 5.89 -6.90 -16.62
C LEU A 86 4.58 -7.62 -16.97
N GLU A 87 4.50 -8.28 -18.13
CA GLU A 87 3.30 -9.00 -18.56
C GLU A 87 3.07 -10.32 -17.79
N SER A 88 4.16 -10.95 -17.35
CA SER A 88 4.14 -12.28 -16.74
C SER A 88 4.35 -12.28 -15.23
N ILE A 89 4.74 -11.16 -14.60
CA ILE A 89 5.08 -11.14 -13.17
C ILE A 89 3.93 -11.65 -12.32
N SER A 90 2.68 -11.28 -12.63
CA SER A 90 1.46 -11.74 -11.97
C SER A 90 1.11 -13.23 -12.20
N ARG A 91 1.86 -13.92 -13.06
CA ARG A 91 1.67 -15.34 -13.41
C ARG A 91 2.98 -16.13 -13.40
N CYS A 92 4.08 -15.51 -13.01
CA CYS A 92 5.39 -16.15 -12.99
C CYS A 92 5.36 -17.29 -11.97
N SER A 93 6.02 -18.40 -12.31
CA SER A 93 6.21 -19.50 -11.37
C SER A 93 7.48 -19.26 -10.58
N ILE A 94 7.39 -19.41 -9.26
CA ILE A 94 8.50 -19.20 -8.34
C ILE A 94 8.96 -20.57 -7.83
N LYS A 95 10.23 -20.91 -8.05
CA LYS A 95 10.83 -22.16 -7.57
C LYS A 95 11.96 -21.85 -6.60
N LYS A 96 11.87 -22.38 -5.39
CA LYS A 96 12.92 -22.26 -4.37
C LYS A 96 13.84 -23.47 -4.44
N GLU A 97 15.13 -23.21 -4.56
CA GLU A 97 16.22 -24.20 -4.52
C GLU A 97 17.19 -23.83 -3.39
N VAL A 98 18.15 -24.71 -3.08
CA VAL A 98 19.14 -24.43 -2.03
C VAL A 98 19.96 -23.19 -2.43
N GLY A 99 19.84 -22.12 -1.64
CA GLY A 99 20.53 -20.85 -1.88
C GLY A 99 20.03 -20.05 -3.09
N LYS A 100 18.95 -20.47 -3.76
CA LYS A 100 18.47 -19.83 -5.00
C LYS A 100 16.95 -19.72 -5.05
N LEU A 101 16.47 -18.68 -5.72
CA LEU A 101 15.07 -18.48 -6.03
C LEU A 101 14.93 -18.16 -7.51
N LYS A 102 14.25 -19.04 -8.24
CA LYS A 102 14.05 -18.91 -9.68
C LYS A 102 12.68 -18.35 -10.00
N LEU A 103 12.63 -17.21 -10.67
CA LEU A 103 11.41 -16.64 -11.24
C LEU A 103 11.34 -17.03 -12.72
N HIS A 104 10.42 -17.92 -13.08
CA HIS A 104 10.20 -18.28 -14.48
C HIS A 104 9.10 -17.41 -15.07
N CYS A 105 9.48 -16.59 -16.03
CA CYS A 105 8.62 -15.72 -16.79
C CYS A 105 8.38 -16.31 -18.19
N LYS A 106 7.11 -16.53 -18.53
CA LYS A 106 6.67 -17.08 -19.81
C LYS A 106 5.49 -16.28 -20.35
N LEU A 107 5.42 -16.14 -21.67
CA LEU A 107 4.22 -15.61 -22.35
C LEU A 107 3.03 -16.54 -22.11
N THR A 108 1.82 -15.96 -22.07
CA THR A 108 0.58 -16.72 -21.87
C THR A 108 0.17 -17.42 -23.17
N VAL A 109 -0.50 -18.57 -23.09
CA VAL A 109 -1.00 -19.35 -24.24
C VAL A 109 -1.81 -18.50 -25.24
N SER A 110 -2.59 -17.52 -24.77
CA SER A 110 -3.32 -16.58 -25.63
C SER A 110 -2.42 -15.69 -26.49
N GLN A 111 -1.22 -15.35 -26.00
CA GLN A 111 -0.22 -14.55 -26.71
C GLN A 111 0.67 -15.42 -27.63
N ILE A 112 0.86 -16.69 -27.27
CA ILE A 112 1.61 -17.68 -28.06
C ILE A 112 0.90 -17.97 -29.38
N ARG A 113 -0.45 -17.98 -29.38
CA ARG A 113 -1.25 -18.36 -30.55
C ARG A 113 -0.98 -17.53 -31.82
N ASN A 114 -0.43 -16.32 -31.65
CA ASN A 114 -0.15 -15.38 -32.75
C ASN A 114 1.35 -15.05 -32.91
N ARG A 115 2.27 -15.67 -32.15
CA ARG A 115 3.71 -15.36 -32.20
C ARG A 115 4.53 -16.62 -32.44
N ILE A 116 5.32 -16.58 -33.53
CA ILE A 116 6.20 -17.68 -33.98
C ILE A 116 7.38 -17.92 -33.01
N ASN A 117 7.71 -16.94 -32.16
CA ASN A 117 8.81 -17.05 -31.18
C ASN A 117 8.32 -16.68 -29.77
N THR A 118 8.34 -17.66 -28.86
CA THR A 118 7.90 -17.49 -27.47
C THR A 118 9.10 -17.36 -26.56
N LEU A 119 9.45 -16.12 -26.21
CA LEU A 119 10.50 -15.87 -25.23
C LEU A 119 10.07 -16.40 -23.85
N SER A 120 10.93 -17.22 -23.25
CA SER A 120 10.85 -17.70 -21.88
C SER A 120 12.15 -17.31 -21.18
N TRP A 121 12.05 -16.75 -19.97
CA TRP A 121 13.22 -16.34 -19.21
C TRP A 121 13.14 -16.83 -17.77
N ILE A 122 14.30 -17.14 -17.20
CA ILE A 122 14.44 -17.54 -15.81
C ILE A 122 15.38 -16.54 -15.17
N PHE A 123 14.87 -15.82 -14.19
CA PHE A 123 15.66 -14.98 -13.30
C PHE A 123 16.12 -15.87 -12.13
N ASP A 124 17.42 -16.14 -12.07
CA ASP A 124 18.06 -17.01 -11.09
C ASP A 124 18.65 -16.16 -9.96
N CYS A 125 17.80 -15.81 -8.99
CA CYS A 125 18.17 -14.95 -7.87
C CYS A 125 18.92 -15.74 -6.79
N GLU A 126 20.07 -15.23 -6.35
CA GLU A 126 20.91 -15.84 -5.33
C GLU A 126 20.53 -15.31 -3.95
N LEU A 127 20.57 -16.18 -2.94
CA LEU A 127 20.33 -15.81 -1.55
C LEU A 127 21.44 -14.86 -1.08
N LEU A 128 21.06 -13.72 -0.48
CA LEU A 128 22.02 -12.83 0.16
C LEU A 128 22.52 -13.43 1.47
N ASP A 129 23.78 -13.16 1.76
CA ASP A 129 24.42 -13.59 3.00
C ASP A 129 23.71 -12.96 4.21
N GLN A 130 23.67 -13.72 5.32
CA GLN A 130 23.07 -13.24 6.57
C GLN A 130 23.99 -12.26 7.31
N GLU A 131 25.29 -12.36 7.05
CA GLU A 131 26.33 -11.47 7.55
C GLU A 131 27.25 -11.12 6.38
N THR A 132 27.67 -9.87 6.28
CA THR A 132 28.61 -9.42 5.25
C THR A 132 29.85 -8.86 5.93
N THR A 133 31.02 -9.28 5.46
CA THR A 133 32.31 -8.66 5.84
C THR A 133 32.73 -7.57 4.86
N ASN A 134 31.92 -7.32 3.82
CA ASN A 134 32.18 -6.32 2.81
C ASN A 134 31.34 -5.07 3.08
N ASP A 135 32.01 -3.96 3.38
CA ASP A 135 31.38 -2.68 3.71
C ASP A 135 30.57 -2.09 2.54
N ASP A 136 30.88 -2.48 1.30
CA ASP A 136 30.19 -2.02 0.10
C ASP A 136 28.97 -2.88 -0.29
N ALA A 137 28.69 -3.94 0.47
CA ALA A 137 27.59 -4.88 0.22
C ALA A 137 26.63 -4.95 1.40
N LEU A 138 25.36 -5.24 1.09
CA LEU A 138 24.34 -5.45 2.12
C LEU A 138 24.04 -6.94 2.32
N SER A 139 23.86 -7.30 3.59
CA SER A 139 23.29 -8.57 4.03
C SER A 139 21.77 -8.59 3.90
N GLY A 140 21.18 -9.78 3.85
CA GLY A 140 19.72 -9.94 3.82
C GLY A 140 19.00 -9.21 4.96
N PRO A 141 19.43 -9.33 6.23
CA PRO A 141 18.83 -8.61 7.35
C PRO A 141 18.88 -7.09 7.23
N GLN A 142 19.99 -6.53 6.74
CA GLN A 142 20.09 -5.08 6.49
C GLN A 142 19.08 -4.61 5.44
N VAL A 143 18.92 -5.37 4.36
CA VAL A 143 17.90 -5.07 3.33
C VAL A 143 16.49 -5.11 3.92
N ILE A 144 16.17 -6.10 4.75
CA ILE A 144 14.85 -6.17 5.41
C ILE A 144 14.65 -4.97 6.33
N TYR A 145 15.68 -4.57 7.08
CA TYR A 145 15.62 -3.42 7.97
C TYR A 145 15.32 -2.13 7.19
N ASP A 146 16.10 -1.84 6.15
CA ASP A 146 15.99 -0.61 5.36
C ASP A 146 14.69 -0.54 4.56
N HIS A 147 14.23 -1.66 4.02
CA HIS A 147 13.05 -1.68 3.14
C HIS A 147 11.71 -1.88 3.85
N PHE A 148 11.69 -2.47 5.05
CA PHE A 148 10.45 -2.82 5.74
C PHE A 148 10.42 -2.31 7.17
N ILE A 149 11.42 -2.62 7.99
CA ILE A 149 11.35 -2.34 9.44
C ILE A 149 11.39 -0.84 9.70
N GLN A 150 12.42 -0.15 9.19
CA GLN A 150 12.60 1.28 9.41
C GLN A 150 11.42 2.11 8.83
N PRO A 151 10.96 1.88 7.58
CA PRO A 151 9.77 2.56 7.07
C PRO A 151 8.51 2.28 7.90
N SER A 152 8.30 1.04 8.35
CA SER A 152 7.14 0.70 9.18
C SER A 152 7.18 1.39 10.54
N GLN A 153 8.35 1.46 11.17
CA GLN A 153 8.54 2.20 12.42
C GLN A 153 8.25 3.69 12.24
N ALA A 154 8.75 4.30 11.16
CA ALA A 154 8.47 5.71 10.87
C ALA A 154 6.97 5.98 10.71
N ILE A 155 6.25 5.08 10.02
CA ILE A 155 4.79 5.16 9.87
C ILE A 155 4.09 5.05 11.23
N VAL A 156 4.45 4.05 12.05
CA VAL A 156 3.86 3.83 13.38
C VAL A 156 4.12 5.02 14.30
N ASN A 157 5.35 5.56 14.32
CA ASN A 157 5.71 6.72 15.13
C ASN A 157 4.88 7.93 14.72
N HIS A 158 4.78 8.20 13.41
CA HIS A 158 3.95 9.29 12.90
C HIS A 158 2.49 9.16 13.31
N PHE A 159 1.90 7.96 13.27
CA PHE A 159 0.53 7.76 13.74
C PHE A 159 0.41 7.90 15.26
N THR A 160 1.38 7.42 16.03
CA THR A 160 1.34 7.50 17.49
C THR A 160 1.42 8.95 17.96
N GLU A 161 2.32 9.75 17.38
CA GLU A 161 2.47 11.17 17.69
C GLU A 161 1.18 11.94 17.35
N ASN A 162 0.61 11.71 16.16
CA ASN A 162 -0.60 12.41 15.71
C ASN A 162 -1.90 11.91 16.36
N MET A 163 -1.95 10.67 16.86
CA MET A 163 -3.11 10.13 17.61
C MET A 163 -3.03 10.43 19.11
N SER A 164 -1.84 10.70 19.65
CA SER A 164 -1.67 11.19 21.03
C SER A 164 -2.20 12.62 21.23
N ASP A 165 -2.49 13.31 20.14
CA ASP A 165 -3.08 14.64 20.08
C ASP A 165 -4.61 14.56 20.37
N GLU A 166 -4.97 13.95 21.50
CA GLU A 166 -6.31 13.95 22.10
C GLU A 166 -6.84 15.40 22.27
N ASN A 167 -5.91 16.36 22.31
CA ASN A 167 -6.15 17.79 22.26
C ASN A 167 -6.76 18.27 20.93
N GLN A 168 -6.51 17.64 19.78
CA GLN A 168 -7.16 18.07 18.53
C GLN A 168 -8.62 17.64 18.45
N ILE A 169 -8.98 16.50 19.04
CA ILE A 169 -10.38 16.08 19.15
C ILE A 169 -11.11 17.01 20.14
N LYS A 170 -10.52 17.28 21.31
CA LYS A 170 -11.04 18.24 22.30
C LYS A 170 -11.11 19.67 21.75
N LEU A 171 -10.10 20.13 20.99
CA LEU A 171 -10.05 21.46 20.37
C LEU A 171 -11.03 21.58 19.19
N LYS A 172 -11.24 20.53 18.40
CA LYS A 172 -12.28 20.49 17.36
C LYS A 172 -13.67 20.44 17.96
N MET A 173 -13.89 19.69 19.04
CA MET A 173 -15.14 19.73 19.80
C MET A 173 -15.38 21.10 20.44
N ALA A 174 -14.37 21.71 21.07
CA ALA A 174 -14.48 23.05 21.64
C ALA A 174 -14.73 24.13 20.57
N ARG A 175 -14.10 24.03 19.39
CA ARG A 175 -14.41 24.90 18.24
C ARG A 175 -15.80 24.66 17.67
N ALA A 176 -16.27 23.42 17.58
CA ALA A 176 -17.62 23.11 17.13
C ALA A 176 -18.68 23.62 18.13
N SER A 177 -18.42 23.49 19.44
CA SER A 177 -19.25 24.06 20.51
C SER A 177 -19.25 25.58 20.48
N ALA A 178 -18.09 26.22 20.26
CA ALA A 178 -18.00 27.69 20.12
C ALA A 178 -18.65 28.19 18.81
N SER A 179 -18.58 27.40 17.73
CA SER A 179 -19.18 27.71 16.42
C SER A 179 -20.71 27.56 16.40
N MET A 180 -21.31 26.76 17.29
CA MET A 180 -22.77 26.71 17.45
C MET A 180 -23.34 27.97 18.14
N TYR A 181 -22.50 28.75 18.82
CA TYR A 181 -22.82 30.12 19.22
C TYR A 181 -22.40 31.10 18.11
N SER A 182 -22.93 30.91 16.90
CA SER A 182 -22.78 31.87 15.81
C SER A 182 -23.34 33.23 16.25
N THR A 183 -22.69 34.30 15.84
CA THR A 183 -23.07 35.70 16.09
C THR A 183 -24.52 36.03 15.71
N THR A 184 -25.15 35.21 14.85
CA THR A 184 -26.57 35.30 14.49
C THR A 184 -27.51 34.93 15.66
N SER A 185 -27.12 33.99 16.53
CA SER A 185 -27.93 33.58 17.69
C SER A 185 -27.88 34.63 18.80
N LEU A 186 -26.73 35.30 18.96
CA LEU A 186 -26.57 36.41 19.90
C LEU A 186 -27.22 37.70 19.38
N SER A 187 -27.24 37.96 18.06
CA SER A 187 -27.97 39.10 17.50
C SER A 187 -29.48 38.92 17.66
N TYR A 188 -30.01 37.72 17.42
CA TYR A 188 -31.44 37.40 17.60
C TYR A 188 -31.89 37.51 19.07
N MET A 189 -31.07 37.04 20.01
CA MET A 189 -31.33 37.22 21.46
C MET A 189 -31.20 38.68 21.91
N SER A 190 -30.29 39.46 21.32
CA SER A 190 -30.14 40.88 21.59
C SER A 190 -31.30 41.72 21.06
N GLU A 191 -31.88 41.37 19.90
CA GLU A 191 -33.08 42.02 19.36
C GLU A 191 -34.30 41.75 20.25
N LEU A 192 -34.49 40.51 20.71
CA LEU A 192 -35.58 40.15 21.64
C LEU A 192 -35.51 40.84 23.00
N ILE A 193 -34.31 41.20 23.47
CA ILE A 193 -34.10 41.93 24.73
C ILE A 193 -34.35 43.43 24.55
N ASN A 194 -34.02 44.00 23.39
CA ASN A 194 -34.26 45.42 23.10
C ASN A 194 -35.72 45.73 22.75
N ASP A 195 -36.45 44.82 22.12
CA ASP A 195 -37.87 45.02 21.79
C ASP A 195 -38.78 45.03 23.02
N LYS A 196 -38.36 44.43 24.13
CA LYS A 196 -39.12 44.43 25.39
C LYS A 196 -39.13 45.77 26.12
N ASN A 197 -38.27 46.72 25.75
CA ASN A 197 -38.21 48.05 26.36
C ASN A 197 -38.94 49.13 25.55
N ALA A 198 -39.52 48.80 24.39
CA ALA A 198 -40.15 49.77 23.49
C ALA A 198 -41.70 49.74 23.47
N ALA A 199 -42.35 48.79 24.14
CA ALA A 199 -43.81 48.64 24.11
C ALA A 199 -44.42 48.59 25.53
N THR A 200 -44.43 49.73 26.24
CA THR A 200 -45.35 49.92 27.37
C THR A 200 -45.74 51.38 27.53
N THR A 201 -46.70 51.84 26.72
CA THR A 201 -47.55 52.99 27.06
C THR A 201 -48.95 52.81 26.48
N ASN A 202 -49.90 52.48 27.37
CA ASN A 202 -51.37 52.70 27.34
C ASN A 202 -52.17 51.93 26.24
N THR A 203 -53.36 51.34 26.44
CA THR A 203 -54.48 51.63 27.36
C THR A 203 -55.51 50.47 27.33
N THR A 204 -56.08 50.15 28.51
CA THR A 204 -57.49 49.74 28.81
C THR A 204 -58.26 48.61 28.08
N SER A 205 -58.68 47.64 28.91
CA SER A 205 -60.06 47.11 29.12
C SER A 205 -60.49 45.72 28.59
N ALA A 206 -60.93 44.92 29.57
CA ALA A 206 -62.03 43.92 29.57
C ALA A 206 -61.78 42.44 29.16
N VAL A 207 -61.54 41.61 30.19
CA VAL A 207 -62.30 40.39 30.63
C VAL A 207 -62.73 39.35 29.58
N THR A 208 -62.23 38.09 29.67
CA THR A 208 -62.96 36.84 30.06
C THR A 208 -62.19 35.53 29.71
N GLN A 209 -61.92 34.73 30.76
CA GLN A 209 -61.81 33.25 30.93
C GLN A 209 -61.27 32.29 29.83
N MET A 210 -60.21 31.53 30.20
CA MET A 210 -59.96 30.04 30.22
C MET A 210 -60.85 29.06 29.38
N PRO A 211 -60.46 27.77 29.15
CA PRO A 211 -59.14 27.07 29.26
C PRO A 211 -58.87 25.87 28.27
N LEU A 212 -57.73 25.17 28.48
CA LEU A 212 -57.43 23.71 28.28
C LEU A 212 -57.43 23.18 26.81
N ASP A 213 -56.49 22.36 26.33
CA ASP A 213 -56.05 21.03 26.82
C ASP A 213 -54.76 20.61 26.07
N GLY A 214 -53.77 19.95 26.70
CA GLY A 214 -53.43 18.52 26.47
C GLY A 214 -52.73 18.25 25.12
N THR A 215 -51.52 17.70 25.01
CA THR A 215 -51.12 16.35 25.45
C THR A 215 -49.60 16.14 25.27
N GLU A 216 -49.04 15.34 26.18
CA GLU A 216 -47.69 14.77 26.36
C GLU A 216 -47.12 14.00 25.14
N SER A 217 -45.81 14.01 24.86
CA SER A 217 -44.73 13.10 25.38
C SER A 217 -45.00 11.61 25.06
N GLN A 218 -44.07 10.71 24.68
CA GLN A 218 -42.62 10.61 24.83
C GLN A 218 -42.09 9.32 24.14
N SER A 219 -40.78 9.32 23.79
CA SER A 219 -39.76 8.23 23.91
C SER A 219 -39.88 6.91 23.11
N GLN A 220 -38.90 6.59 22.23
CA GLN A 220 -37.68 5.73 22.41
C GLN A 220 -37.98 4.21 22.55
N ASN A 221 -37.19 3.21 22.14
CA ASN A 221 -35.81 3.04 21.65
C ASN A 221 -35.73 1.63 20.96
N GLU A 222 -34.94 1.47 19.89
CA GLU A 222 -33.76 0.56 19.76
C GLU A 222 -33.88 -0.91 20.27
N GLU A 223 -33.64 -1.90 19.39
CA GLU A 223 -32.38 -2.69 19.39
C GLU A 223 -32.29 -3.73 18.25
N ILE A 224 -31.06 -4.12 17.96
CA ILE A 224 -30.52 -4.95 16.86
C ILE A 224 -30.38 -6.40 17.32
N HIS A 225 -30.49 -7.39 16.43
CA HIS A 225 -29.72 -8.63 16.58
C HIS A 225 -29.35 -9.34 15.26
N ILE A 226 -28.06 -9.63 15.14
CA ILE A 226 -27.37 -10.49 14.15
C ILE A 226 -27.16 -11.88 14.76
N MET A 227 -27.21 -12.96 13.96
CA MET A 227 -26.35 -14.17 14.02
C MET A 227 -26.62 -15.05 12.77
N VAL A 228 -25.66 -15.28 11.85
CA VAL A 228 -24.52 -16.23 11.81
C VAL A 228 -24.91 -17.66 11.40
N SER A 229 -24.16 -18.14 10.40
CA SER A 229 -24.16 -19.45 9.73
C SER A 229 -23.45 -20.57 10.52
N ASN A 230 -23.73 -21.83 10.15
CA ASN A 230 -22.84 -23.02 10.18
C ASN A 230 -23.64 -24.23 9.62
N VAL A 231 -23.16 -25.37 9.09
CA VAL A 231 -21.90 -25.92 8.51
C VAL A 231 -22.24 -27.35 7.98
N ALA A 232 -21.58 -27.78 6.89
CA ALA A 232 -21.20 -29.15 6.42
C ALA A 232 -22.19 -30.34 6.32
N GLN A 233 -22.09 -31.15 5.24
CA GLN A 233 -21.32 -32.41 5.20
C GLN A 233 -21.45 -33.20 3.85
N SER A 234 -20.29 -33.67 3.36
CA SER A 234 -19.95 -34.92 2.64
C SER A 234 -20.95 -35.64 1.71
N ASN A 235 -20.51 -35.82 0.45
CA ASN A 235 -20.19 -37.13 -0.14
C ASN A 235 -19.18 -36.97 -1.28
#